data_AF-A0A3S2DRD8-F1
#
_entry.id   AF-A0A3S2DRD8-F1
#
_cell.length_a   1.000
_cell.length_b   1.000
_cell.length_c   1.000
_cell.angle_alpha   90.00
_cell.angle_beta   90.00
_cell.angle_gamma   90.00
#
_symmetry.space_group_name_H-M   'P 1'
#
loop_
_entity.id
_entity.type
_entity.pdbx_description
1 polymer ?
#
loop_
_entity_poly.entity_id
_entity_poly.type
_entity_poly.pdbx_seq_one_letter_code
_entity_poly.pdbx_strand_id
1 'polypeptide(L)'
;MANSEVYLKAMMSLVARQTFSPERLAELVTPVANTKTYEAFNLCDGSRTQNEIATLLKTDQGQLSRSIKRWVDEGVMIKVTEDGKDRPVHVYPVPDRFIQIAKKKEEAKKKDG
;
A
#
# COMPACT_ATOMS: atom_id res chain seq x y z
N MET A 1 -27.90 -4.88 1.42
CA MET A 1 -26.70 -4.57 0.61
C MET A 1 -25.41 -4.81 1.42
N ALA A 2 -25.27 -5.96 2.12
CA ALA A 2 -24.21 -6.11 3.13
C ALA A 2 -22.85 -6.57 2.58
N ASN A 3 -22.80 -7.18 1.39
CA ASN A 3 -21.57 -7.82 0.87
C ASN A 3 -21.03 -7.19 -0.42
N SER A 4 -21.69 -6.18 -0.99
CA SER A 4 -21.31 -5.62 -2.28
C SER A 4 -19.88 -5.08 -2.27
N GLU A 5 -19.50 -4.36 -1.21
CA GLU A 5 -18.13 -3.84 -1.06
C GLU A 5 -17.09 -4.97 -0.96
N VAL A 6 -17.39 -6.02 -0.19
CA VAL A 6 -16.52 -7.19 -0.03
C VAL A 6 -16.30 -7.88 -1.38
N TYR A 7 -17.38 -8.09 -2.14
CA TYR A 7 -17.27 -8.73 -3.45
C TYR A 7 -16.54 -7.84 -4.46
N LEU A 8 -16.76 -6.52 -4.45
CA LEU A 8 -16.02 -5.59 -5.32
C LEU A 8 -14.52 -5.58 -5.00
N LYS A 9 -14.15 -5.54 -3.71
CA LYS A 9 -12.75 -5.64 -3.28
C LYS A 9 -12.13 -6.99 -3.66
N ALA A 10 -12.88 -8.08 -3.54
CA ALA A 10 -12.43 -9.41 -3.95
C ALA A 10 -12.22 -9.49 -5.47
N MET A 11 -13.16 -8.97 -6.27
CA MET A 11 -13.02 -8.91 -7.73
C MET A 11 -11.80 -8.07 -8.15
N MET A 12 -11.64 -6.88 -7.58
CA MET A 12 -10.47 -6.03 -7.81
C MET A 12 -9.17 -6.75 -7.47
N SER A 13 -9.11 -7.41 -6.31
CA SER A 13 -7.94 -8.19 -5.88
C SER A 13 -7.64 -9.37 -6.81
N LEU A 14 -8.67 -10.08 -7.28
CA LEU A 14 -8.52 -11.20 -8.21
C LEU A 14 -7.97 -10.74 -9.55
N VAL A 15 -8.55 -9.70 -10.14
CA VAL A 15 -8.09 -9.13 -11.42
C VAL A 15 -6.65 -8.63 -11.28
N ALA A 16 -6.37 -7.85 -10.23
CA ALA A 16 -5.02 -7.31 -10.02
C ALA A 16 -3.96 -8.40 -9.80
N ARG A 17 -4.29 -9.52 -9.15
CA ARG A 17 -3.37 -10.66 -9.01
C ARG A 17 -3.09 -11.41 -10.32
N GLN A 18 -3.98 -11.32 -11.30
CA GLN A 18 -3.73 -11.84 -12.64
C GLN A 18 -2.79 -10.93 -13.43
N THR A 19 -2.86 -9.61 -13.20
CA THR A 19 -2.02 -8.61 -13.88
C THR A 19 -0.64 -8.46 -13.23
N PHE A 20 -0.59 -8.44 -11.91
CA PHE A 20 0.63 -8.23 -11.13
C PHE A 20 0.85 -9.44 -10.22
N SER A 21 2.03 -10.06 -10.30
CA SER A 21 2.44 -11.00 -9.27
C SER A 21 2.69 -10.27 -7.95
N PRO A 22 2.64 -10.95 -6.79
CA PRO A 22 3.00 -10.32 -5.52
C PRO A 22 4.40 -9.69 -5.51
N GLU A 23 5.35 -10.30 -6.20
CA GLU A 23 6.73 -9.81 -6.37
C GLU A 23 6.71 -8.50 -7.17
N ARG A 24 5.98 -8.48 -8.29
CA ARG A 24 5.86 -7.29 -9.12
C ARG A 24 5.16 -6.15 -8.39
N LEU A 25 4.11 -6.44 -7.61
CA LEU A 25 3.47 -5.43 -6.77
C LEU A 25 4.45 -4.86 -5.76
N ALA A 26 5.23 -5.69 -5.06
CA ALA A 26 6.20 -5.20 -4.08
C ALA A 26 7.24 -4.25 -4.72
N GLU A 27 7.70 -4.53 -5.94
CA GLU A 27 8.59 -3.65 -6.69
C GLU A 27 7.93 -2.32 -7.10
N LEU A 28 6.69 -2.37 -7.58
CA LEU A 28 5.90 -1.18 -7.93
C LEU A 28 5.62 -0.31 -6.70
N VAL A 29 5.38 -0.94 -5.55
CA VAL A 29 5.17 -0.23 -4.28
C VAL A 29 6.45 0.47 -3.86
N THR A 30 7.61 -0.19 -3.95
CA THR A 30 8.91 0.45 -3.79
C THR A 30 10.03 -0.39 -4.42
N PRO A 31 10.94 0.23 -5.21
CA PRO A 31 12.06 -0.49 -5.81
C PRO A 31 13.07 -1.00 -4.78
N VAL A 32 13.11 -0.38 -3.60
CA VAL A 32 13.94 -0.79 -2.47
C VAL A 32 13.04 -1.29 -1.36
N ALA A 33 13.28 -2.53 -0.91
CA ALA A 33 12.56 -3.13 0.20
C ALA A 33 12.61 -2.20 1.43
N ASN A 34 11.44 -1.73 1.86
CA ASN A 34 11.29 -0.78 2.94
C ASN A 34 10.02 -1.11 3.73
N THR A 35 10.21 -1.43 5.02
CA THR A 35 9.13 -1.91 5.89
C THR A 35 7.98 -0.90 5.94
N LYS A 36 8.32 0.35 6.21
CA LYS A 36 7.36 1.45 6.41
C LYS A 36 6.53 1.74 5.17
N THR A 37 7.14 1.61 3.99
CA THR A 37 6.47 1.87 2.71
C THR A 37 5.48 0.76 2.36
N TYR A 38 5.84 -0.50 2.62
CA TYR A 38 4.90 -1.62 2.48
C TYR A 38 3.74 -1.52 3.47
N GLU A 39 4.02 -1.19 4.73
CA GLU A 39 2.97 -0.97 5.75
C GLU A 39 2.07 0.21 5.37
N ALA A 40 2.61 1.31 4.84
CA ALA A 40 1.83 2.45 4.35
C ALA A 40 0.91 2.07 3.20
N PHE A 41 1.42 1.30 2.24
CA PHE A 41 0.63 0.80 1.13
C PHE A 41 -0.53 -0.08 1.61
N ASN A 42 -0.26 -1.02 2.53
CA ASN A 42 -1.28 -1.93 3.07
C ASN A 42 -2.35 -1.21 3.93
N LEU A 43 -2.04 -0.06 4.52
CA LEU A 43 -3.02 0.76 5.23
C LEU A 43 -3.95 1.56 4.30
N CYS A 44 -3.63 1.63 3.01
CA CYS A 44 -4.49 2.22 1.99
C CYS A 44 -5.58 1.22 1.58
N ASP A 45 -6.47 0.84 2.49
CA ASP A 45 -7.55 -0.14 2.26
C ASP A 45 -8.94 0.51 2.04
N GLY A 46 -8.96 1.83 1.93
CA GLY A 46 -10.16 2.65 1.87
C GLY A 46 -10.77 3.00 3.23
N SER A 47 -10.27 2.50 4.35
CA SER A 47 -10.83 2.81 5.68
C SER A 47 -10.29 4.12 6.27
N ARG A 48 -9.17 4.63 5.76
CA ARG A 48 -8.46 5.80 6.27
C ARG A 48 -8.17 6.81 5.18
N THR A 49 -8.12 8.07 5.57
CA THR A 49 -7.57 9.16 4.77
C THR A 49 -6.04 9.11 4.75
N GLN A 50 -5.43 9.74 3.76
CA GLN A 50 -3.97 9.89 3.70
C GLN A 50 -3.38 10.51 4.97
N ASN A 51 -4.08 11.46 5.59
CA ASN A 51 -3.59 12.16 6.79
C ASN A 51 -3.58 11.25 8.02
N GLU A 52 -4.60 10.39 8.16
CA GLU A 52 -4.67 9.39 9.22
C GLU A 52 -3.55 8.35 9.07
N ILE A 53 -3.27 7.92 7.84
CA ILE A 53 -2.16 6.98 7.55
C ILE A 53 -0.80 7.63 7.86
N ALA A 54 -0.58 8.87 7.43
CA ALA A 54 0.66 9.61 7.72
C ALA A 54 0.89 9.75 9.23
N THR A 55 -0.16 10.08 9.98
CA THR A 55 -0.11 10.19 11.45
C THR A 55 0.20 8.85 12.09
N LEU A 56 -0.52 7.79 11.70
CA LEU A 56 -0.36 6.44 12.26
C LEU A 56 1.08 5.92 12.10
N LEU A 57 1.67 6.13 10.92
CA LEU A 57 3.03 5.68 10.63
C LEU A 57 4.11 6.69 10.99
N LYS A 58 3.75 7.88 11.49
CA LYS A 58 4.69 8.99 11.72
C LYS A 58 5.54 9.26 10.45
N THR A 59 4.89 9.33 9.29
CA THR A 59 5.53 9.59 7.98
C THR A 59 5.21 11.00 7.53
N ASP A 60 6.15 11.61 6.80
CA ASP A 60 5.91 12.91 6.15
C ASP A 60 4.73 12.83 5.16
N GLN A 61 3.78 13.74 5.31
CA GLN A 61 2.57 13.76 4.48
C GLN A 61 2.88 14.04 3.01
N GLY A 62 3.89 14.88 2.74
CA GLY A 62 4.34 15.19 1.39
C GLY A 62 4.97 13.98 0.69
N GLN A 63 5.80 13.23 1.41
CA GLN A 63 6.38 11.97 0.95
C GLN A 63 5.30 10.93 0.66
N LEU A 64 4.35 10.75 1.59
CA LEU A 64 3.24 9.81 1.38
C LEU A 64 2.37 10.22 0.19
N SER A 65 2.13 11.51 0.00
CA SER A 65 1.39 12.05 -1.15
C SER A 65 2.05 11.67 -2.48
N ARG A 66 3.38 11.84 -2.58
CA ARG A 66 4.15 11.45 -3.77
C ARG A 66 4.09 9.95 -4.02
N SER A 67 4.18 9.13 -2.96
CA SER A 67 4.05 7.67 -3.07
C SER A 67 2.66 7.27 -3.56
N ILE A 68 1.59 7.82 -2.99
CA ILE A 68 0.21 7.55 -3.40
C ILE A 68 0.00 7.93 -4.86
N LYS A 69 0.45 9.13 -5.27
CA LYS A 69 0.37 9.55 -6.67
C LYS A 69 1.04 8.54 -7.59
N ARG A 70 2.28 8.12 -7.28
CA ARG A 70 2.98 7.09 -8.07
C ARG A 70 2.19 5.78 -8.11
N TRP A 71 1.67 5.30 -6.99
CA TRP A 71 0.93 4.05 -6.94
C TRP A 71 -0.37 4.09 -7.75
N VAL A 72 -1.02 5.26 -7.81
CA VAL A 72 -2.16 5.52 -8.68
C VAL A 72 -1.74 5.51 -10.14
N ASP A 73 -0.66 6.20 -10.50
CA ASP A 73 -0.12 6.25 -11.86
C ASP A 73 0.29 4.86 -12.37
N GLU A 74 0.83 4.00 -11.50
CA GLU A 74 1.20 2.60 -11.78
C GLU A 74 -0.01 1.62 -11.78
N GLY A 75 -1.22 2.11 -11.46
CA GLY A 75 -2.44 1.30 -11.46
C GLY A 75 -2.56 0.28 -10.32
N VAL A 76 -1.75 0.40 -9.27
CA VAL A 76 -1.80 -0.48 -8.08
C VAL A 76 -2.57 0.15 -6.91
N MET A 77 -3.10 1.35 -7.10
CA MET A 77 -3.92 2.07 -6.14
C MET A 77 -4.99 2.89 -6.85
N ILE A 78 -6.13 3.03 -6.20
CA ILE A 78 -7.25 3.87 -6.63
C ILE A 78 -7.53 4.87 -5.53
N LYS A 79 -8.00 6.07 -5.91
CA LYS A 79 -8.40 7.11 -4.97
C LYS A 79 -9.93 7.20 -4.96
N VAL A 80 -10.54 6.92 -3.82
CA VAL A 80 -11.99 7.00 -3.63
C VAL A 80 -12.30 8.22 -2.78
N THR A 81 -13.22 9.08 -3.25
CA THR A 81 -13.68 10.23 -2.48
C THR A 81 -15.00 9.88 -1.81
N GLU A 82 -15.02 9.93 -0.49
CA GLU A 82 -16.19 9.69 0.36
C GLU A 82 -16.31 10.84 1.35
N ASP A 83 -17.49 11.44 1.47
CA ASP A 83 -17.74 12.62 2.32
C ASP A 83 -16.75 13.78 2.08
N GLY A 84 -16.38 13.99 0.82
CA GLY A 84 -15.40 15.02 0.43
C GLY A 84 -13.96 14.74 0.88
N LYS A 85 -13.69 13.53 1.39
CA LYS A 85 -12.36 13.10 1.83
C LYS A 85 -11.85 11.98 0.95
N ASP A 86 -10.59 12.11 0.59
CA ASP A 86 -9.91 11.14 -0.24
C ASP A 86 -9.35 9.98 0.59
N ARG A 87 -9.75 8.77 0.21
CA ARG A 87 -9.37 7.51 0.83
C ARG A 87 -8.65 6.65 -0.21
N PRO A 88 -7.33 6.44 -0.08
CA PRO A 88 -6.60 5.58 -1.00
C PRO A 88 -6.97 4.10 -0.77
N VAL A 89 -7.10 3.35 -1.86
CA VAL A 89 -7.46 1.93 -1.89
C VAL A 89 -6.46 1.18 -2.79
N HIS A 90 -5.63 0.32 -2.20
CA HIS A 90 -4.73 -0.56 -2.93
C HIS A 90 -5.51 -1.63 -3.68
N VAL A 91 -4.96 -2.15 -4.77
CA VAL A 91 -5.60 -3.24 -5.53
C VAL A 91 -5.63 -4.57 -4.76
N TYR A 92 -4.59 -4.86 -3.99
CA TYR A 92 -4.52 -5.91 -2.96
C TYR A 92 -3.29 -5.67 -2.06
N PRO A 93 -3.23 -6.18 -0.82
CA PRO A 93 -2.11 -5.88 0.07
C PRO A 93 -0.83 -6.59 -0.38
N VAL A 94 0.32 -5.95 -0.15
CA VAL A 94 1.64 -6.58 -0.23
C VAL A 94 1.71 -7.70 0.81
N PRO A 95 2.01 -8.95 0.43
CA PRO A 95 2.06 -10.05 1.40
C PRO A 95 3.11 -9.85 2.49
N ASP A 96 2.78 -10.31 3.71
CA ASP A 96 3.63 -10.15 4.90
C ASP A 96 5.07 -10.65 4.71
N ARG A 97 5.29 -11.65 3.87
CA ARG A 97 6.65 -12.15 3.57
C ARG A 97 7.59 -11.05 3.09
N PHE A 98 7.11 -10.08 2.30
CA PHE A 98 7.93 -8.97 1.83
C PHE A 98 8.25 -7.97 2.94
N ILE A 99 7.30 -7.74 3.84
CA ILE A 99 7.49 -6.92 5.04
C ILE A 99 8.54 -7.56 5.95
N GLN A 100 8.46 -8.86 6.20
CA GLN A 100 9.43 -9.58 7.01
C GLN A 100 10.83 -9.59 6.38
N ILE A 101 10.93 -9.71 5.05
CA ILE A 101 12.21 -9.60 4.34
C ILE A 101 12.79 -8.18 4.49
N ALA A 102 11.97 -7.14 4.37
CA ALA A 102 12.42 -5.76 4.56
C ALA A 102 12.94 -5.52 5.98
N LYS A 103 12.21 -5.99 7.01
CA LYS A 103 12.62 -5.92 8.42
C LYS A 103 13.99 -6.56 8.64
N LYS A 104 14.19 -7.79 8.15
CA LYS A 104 15.48 -8.50 8.26
C LYS A 104 16.63 -7.74 7.58
N LYS A 105 16.39 -7.15 6.41
CA LYS A 105 17.41 -6.36 5.70
C LYS A 105 17.77 -5.07 6.44
N GLU A 106 16.79 -4.40 7.02
CA GLU A 106 16.99 -3.19 7.83
C GLU A 106 17.75 -3.51 9.13
N GLU A 107 17.50 -4.66 9.76
CA GLU A 107 18.24 -5.13 10.94
C GLU A 107 19.69 -5.49 10.63
N ALA A 108 19.95 -6.18 9.51
CA ALA A 108 21.31 -6.53 9.10
C ALA A 108 22.17 -5.27 8.88
N LYS A 109 21.64 -4.26 8.18
CA LYS A 109 22.33 -2.98 7.96
C LYS A 109 22.69 -2.23 9.23
N LYS A 110 21.94 -2.41 10.32
CA LYS A 110 22.22 -1.78 11.63
C LYS A 110 23.29 -2.51 12.44
N LYS A 111 23.61 -3.77 12.09
CA LYS A 111 24.66 -4.54 12.76
C LYS A 111 26.04 -4.33 12.11
N ASP A 112 26.04 -3.94 10.84
CA ASP A 112 27.24 -3.75 10.03
C ASP A 112 27.76 -2.30 10.00
N GLY A 113 27.06 -1.35 10.66
CA GLY A 113 27.42 0.08 10.72
C GLY A 113 27.42 0.60 12.14
#